data_AF-A0A7V3RR21-F1
#
_entry.id   AF-A0A7V3RR21-F1
#
_cell.length_a   1.000
_cell.length_b   1.000
_cell.length_c   1.000
_cell.angle_alpha   90.00
_cell.angle_beta   90.00
_cell.angle_gamma   90.00
#
_symmetry.space_group_name_H-M   'P 1'
#
loop_
_entity.id
_entity.type
_entity.pdbx_description
1 polymer ?
#
loop_
_entity_poly.entity_id
_entity_poly.type
_entity_poly.pdbx_seq_one_letter_code
_entity_poly.pdbx_strand_id
1 'polypeptide(L)'
;MSRFVWRKNQAPARTTPRRVRLQLEVLEDRTVPAGGLPYATAANVSQLIADINYANQNPSTAFTINLTDSTYDFTSADNNTFGPNALPVITGNITINGNGATLMRDPSLGQNTPFRFF
;
A
#
# COMPACT_ATOMS: atom_id res chain seq x y z
N MET A 1 -38.68 -66.83 36.84
CA MET A 1 -39.47 -65.63 37.21
C MET A 1 -38.58 -64.41 37.00
N SER A 2 -38.68 -63.77 35.82
CA SER A 2 -37.83 -62.64 35.43
C SER A 2 -38.15 -61.37 36.21
N ARG A 3 -37.14 -60.72 36.80
CA ARG A 3 -37.27 -59.39 37.41
C ARG A 3 -36.93 -58.33 36.38
N PHE A 4 -37.91 -57.51 36.01
CA PHE A 4 -37.69 -56.28 35.25
C PHE A 4 -36.91 -55.27 36.10
N VAL A 5 -35.75 -54.83 35.63
CA VAL A 5 -34.96 -53.76 36.26
C VAL A 5 -35.24 -52.47 35.50
N TRP A 6 -35.85 -51.50 36.19
CA TRP A 6 -36.16 -50.16 35.64
C TRP A 6 -34.88 -49.30 35.65
N ARG A 7 -34.36 -48.95 34.48
CA ARG A 7 -33.18 -48.09 34.32
C ARG A 7 -33.64 -46.62 34.38
N LYS A 8 -33.20 -45.87 35.38
CA LYS A 8 -33.45 -44.42 35.46
C LYS A 8 -32.67 -43.73 34.33
N ASN A 9 -33.36 -43.19 33.34
CA ASN A 9 -32.75 -42.31 32.34
C ASN A 9 -32.30 -41.02 33.03
N GLN A 10 -30.99 -40.82 33.13
CA GLN A 10 -30.42 -39.53 33.51
C GLN A 10 -30.56 -38.58 32.32
N ALA A 11 -31.33 -37.50 32.47
CA ALA A 11 -31.42 -36.45 31.46
C ALA A 11 -30.05 -35.75 31.32
N PRO A 12 -29.57 -35.43 30.11
CA PRO A 12 -28.31 -34.72 29.94
C PRO A 12 -28.43 -33.30 30.50
N ALA A 13 -27.45 -32.90 31.32
CA ALA A 13 -27.36 -31.55 31.86
C ALA A 13 -27.28 -30.53 30.72
N ARG A 14 -28.21 -29.57 30.71
CA ARG A 14 -28.31 -28.55 29.68
C ARG A 14 -27.29 -27.44 29.98
N THR A 15 -26.14 -27.48 29.31
CA THR A 15 -25.10 -26.45 29.41
C THR A 15 -25.63 -25.11 28.89
N THR A 16 -25.63 -24.08 29.74
CA THR A 16 -26.01 -22.71 29.36
C THR A 16 -25.03 -22.13 28.34
N PRO A 17 -25.50 -21.50 27.25
CA PRO A 17 -24.61 -20.93 26.26
C PRO A 17 -23.82 -19.78 26.87
N ARG A 18 -22.49 -19.84 26.72
CA ARG A 18 -21.58 -18.78 27.13
C ARG A 18 -21.86 -17.56 26.26
N ARG A 19 -22.35 -16.47 26.85
CA ARG A 19 -22.56 -15.21 26.12
C ARG A 19 -21.21 -14.70 25.63
N VAL A 20 -20.97 -14.77 24.33
CA VAL A 20 -19.87 -14.06 23.68
C VAL A 20 -20.25 -12.59 23.64
N ARG A 21 -19.58 -11.74 24.43
CA ARG A 21 -19.69 -10.29 24.26
C ARG A 21 -18.77 -9.89 23.12
N LEU A 22 -19.36 -9.60 21.95
CA LEU A 22 -18.66 -8.85 20.90
C LEU A 22 -18.46 -7.43 21.45
N GLN A 23 -17.23 -7.08 21.78
CA GLN A 23 -16.86 -5.70 22.12
C GLN A 23 -16.50 -4.99 20.83
N LEU A 24 -17.21 -3.90 20.52
CA LEU A 24 -16.81 -2.96 19.48
C LEU A 24 -15.70 -2.11 20.10
N GLU A 25 -14.45 -2.43 19.81
CA GLU A 25 -13.34 -1.53 20.12
C GLU A 25 -13.53 -0.22 19.35
N VAL A 26 -13.25 0.91 20.00
CA VAL A 26 -13.24 2.22 19.35
C VAL A 26 -12.13 2.23 18.30
N LEU A 27 -12.49 2.25 17.02
CA LEU A 27 -11.57 2.25 15.88
C LEU A 27 -10.85 3.59 15.66
N GLU A 28 -11.11 4.59 16.49
CA GLU A 28 -10.73 5.99 16.23
C GLU A 28 -9.22 6.25 16.27
N ASP A 29 -8.44 5.35 16.90
CA ASP A 29 -6.96 5.35 16.88
C ASP A 29 -6.36 4.34 15.91
N ARG A 30 -7.19 3.56 15.21
CA ARG A 30 -6.73 2.80 14.05
C ARG A 30 -6.79 3.73 12.85
N THR A 31 -5.75 4.54 12.66
CA THR A 31 -5.40 5.00 11.32
C THR A 31 -5.08 3.77 10.47
N VAL A 32 -6.10 3.09 9.97
CA VAL A 32 -5.94 2.10 8.92
C VAL A 32 -5.41 2.91 7.74
N PRO A 33 -4.22 2.62 7.17
CA PRO A 33 -3.82 3.26 5.93
C PRO A 33 -4.89 2.85 4.91
N ALA A 34 -5.82 3.75 4.62
CA ALA A 34 -6.92 3.48 3.73
C ALA A 34 -6.33 3.33 2.33
N GLY A 35 -6.15 2.10 1.84
CA GLY A 35 -5.71 1.79 0.48
C GLY A 35 -4.60 2.71 -0.05
N GLY A 36 -3.64 3.05 0.81
CA GLY A 36 -2.68 4.12 0.56
C GLY A 36 -1.49 3.65 -0.25
N LEU A 37 -0.75 4.61 -0.78
CA LEU A 37 0.56 4.37 -1.38
C LEU A 37 1.52 3.71 -0.35
N PRO A 38 2.56 2.99 -0.82
CA PRO A 38 3.61 2.45 0.03
C PRO A 38 4.27 3.48 0.95
N TYR A 39 4.45 4.71 0.46
CA TYR A 39 4.98 5.83 1.24
C TYR A 39 3.94 6.95 1.36
N ALA A 40 3.74 7.44 2.59
CA ALA A 40 2.83 8.56 2.84
C ALA A 40 3.33 9.87 2.18
N THR A 41 4.65 10.01 2.08
CA THR A 41 5.33 11.08 1.34
C THR A 41 6.64 10.49 0.84
N ALA A 42 6.85 10.50 -0.47
CA ALA A 42 8.09 10.04 -1.06
C ALA A 42 9.18 11.08 -0.79
N ALA A 43 10.32 10.68 -0.25
CA ALA A 43 11.43 11.57 0.13
C ALA A 43 12.68 11.40 -0.75
N ASN A 44 12.68 10.41 -1.66
CA ASN A 44 13.78 10.16 -2.59
C ASN A 44 13.29 9.44 -3.85
N VAL A 45 14.19 9.29 -4.84
CA VAL A 45 13.88 8.69 -6.15
C VAL A 45 13.32 7.27 -6.03
N SER A 46 13.90 6.44 -5.15
CA SER A 46 13.46 5.05 -4.99
C SER A 46 12.01 4.97 -4.47
N GLN A 47 11.66 5.82 -3.50
CA GLN A 47 10.30 5.88 -2.96
C GLN A 47 9.30 6.39 -4.00
N LEU A 48 9.65 7.43 -4.77
CA LEU A 48 8.82 7.92 -5.86
C LEU A 48 8.55 6.82 -6.91
N ILE A 49 9.59 6.10 -7.35
CA ILE A 49 9.45 5.00 -8.30
C ILE A 49 8.57 3.88 -7.73
N ALA A 50 8.74 3.54 -6.44
CA ALA A 50 7.93 2.52 -5.79
C ALA A 50 6.45 2.92 -5.71
N ASP A 51 6.14 4.17 -5.38
CA ASP A 51 4.76 4.68 -5.34
C ASP A 51 4.12 4.70 -6.74
N ILE A 52 4.85 5.11 -7.79
CA ILE A 52 4.38 5.06 -9.18
C ILE A 52 4.07 3.62 -9.58
N ASN A 53 4.98 2.68 -9.31
CA ASN A 53 4.79 1.28 -9.64
C ASN A 53 3.60 0.67 -8.90
N TYR A 54 3.40 1.02 -7.62
CA TYR A 54 2.22 0.59 -6.86
C TYR A 54 0.93 1.13 -7.46
N ALA A 55 0.89 2.42 -7.80
CA ALA A 55 -0.29 3.03 -8.40
C ALA A 55 -0.60 2.42 -9.79
N ASN A 56 0.43 2.13 -10.59
CA ASN A 56 0.30 1.43 -11.87
C ASN A 56 -0.26 0.01 -11.73
N GLN A 57 0.01 -0.69 -10.62
CA GLN A 57 -0.59 -2.02 -10.33
C GLN A 57 -2.07 -1.92 -9.93
N ASN A 58 -2.55 -0.73 -9.59
CA ASN A 58 -3.90 -0.47 -9.10
C ASN A 58 -4.62 0.60 -9.95
N PRO A 59 -4.70 0.44 -11.29
CA PRO A 59 -5.09 1.52 -12.20
C PRO A 59 -6.54 2.00 -12.04
N SER A 60 -7.41 1.22 -11.39
CA SER A 60 -8.79 1.60 -11.07
C SER A 60 -8.90 2.59 -9.91
N THR A 61 -7.83 2.82 -9.17
CA THR A 61 -7.79 3.75 -8.03
C THR A 61 -6.96 4.97 -8.41
N ALA A 62 -7.47 6.15 -8.05
CA ALA A 62 -6.70 7.39 -8.20
C ALA A 62 -5.75 7.54 -7.00
N PHE A 63 -4.46 7.74 -7.26
CA PHE A 63 -3.46 7.96 -6.22
C PHE A 63 -2.86 9.35 -6.31
N THR A 64 -2.57 9.93 -5.15
CA THR A 64 -1.84 11.19 -5.01
C THR A 64 -0.51 10.93 -4.32
N ILE A 65 0.58 11.03 -5.07
CA ILE A 65 1.95 10.92 -4.55
C ILE A 65 2.38 12.30 -4.09
N ASN A 66 2.69 12.45 -2.81
CA ASN A 66 3.24 13.69 -2.27
C ASN A 66 4.75 13.57 -2.18
N LEU A 67 5.48 14.54 -2.75
CA LEU A 67 6.92 14.63 -2.60
C LEU A 67 7.27 15.46 -1.35
N THR A 68 8.45 15.22 -0.78
CA THR A 68 9.07 16.16 0.17
C THR A 68 9.75 17.29 -0.60
N ASP A 69 9.85 18.47 0.00
CA ASP A 69 10.64 19.59 -0.55
C ASP A 69 12.14 19.25 -0.52
N SER A 70 12.60 18.54 -1.54
CA SER A 70 13.96 18.00 -1.64
C SER A 70 14.36 17.78 -3.10
N THR A 71 15.65 17.53 -3.32
CA THR A 71 16.19 17.19 -4.63
C THR A 71 16.15 15.68 -4.85
N TYR A 72 15.68 15.29 -6.03
CA TYR A 72 15.60 13.90 -6.48
C TYR A 72 16.58 13.74 -7.63
N ASP A 73 17.73 13.16 -7.32
CA ASP A 73 18.83 12.94 -8.28
C ASP A 73 18.66 11.61 -9.00
N PHE A 74 18.27 11.68 -10.26
CA PHE A 74 18.16 10.50 -11.12
C PHE A 74 19.51 10.20 -11.74
N THR A 75 19.95 8.94 -11.64
CA THR A 75 21.28 8.51 -12.11
C THR A 75 21.22 7.65 -13.37
N SER A 76 20.07 7.08 -13.69
CA SER A 76 19.87 6.27 -14.89
C SER A 76 18.43 6.34 -15.35
N ALA A 77 18.20 5.93 -16.60
CA ALA A 77 16.84 5.63 -17.05
C ALA A 77 16.29 4.42 -16.27
N ASP A 78 15.02 4.50 -15.92
CA ASP A 78 14.23 3.41 -15.36
C ASP A 78 13.74 2.46 -16.46
N ASN A 79 13.32 3.02 -17.60
CA ASN A 79 12.89 2.25 -18.77
C ASN A 79 13.24 2.93 -20.09
N ASN A 80 13.02 2.22 -21.21
CA ASN A 80 13.36 2.68 -22.56
C ASN A 80 12.12 2.85 -23.46
N THR A 81 10.93 2.92 -22.88
CA THR A 81 9.68 3.11 -23.65
C THR A 81 9.74 4.49 -24.29
N PHE A 82 9.66 4.58 -25.62
CA PHE A 82 9.87 5.84 -26.38
C PHE A 82 11.25 6.49 -26.14
N GLY A 83 12.27 5.69 -25.82
CA GLY A 83 13.62 6.13 -25.47
C GLY A 83 13.89 6.11 -23.96
N PRO A 84 15.09 6.48 -23.50
CA PRO A 84 15.44 6.45 -22.07
C PRO A 84 14.58 7.43 -21.25
N ASN A 85 13.86 6.91 -20.25
CA ASN A 85 13.00 7.67 -19.33
C ASN A 85 13.41 7.44 -17.87
N ALA A 86 13.45 8.50 -17.07
CA ALA A 86 13.83 8.47 -15.65
C ALA A 86 12.77 7.82 -14.75
N LEU A 87 11.51 7.87 -15.17
CA LEU A 87 10.35 7.42 -14.40
C LEU A 87 9.70 6.20 -15.07
N PRO A 88 9.05 5.31 -14.30
CA PRO A 88 8.22 4.26 -14.86
C PRO A 88 7.15 4.82 -15.79
N VAL A 89 6.76 4.02 -16.79
CA VAL A 89 5.62 4.38 -17.65
C VAL A 89 4.37 4.49 -16.79
N ILE A 90 3.72 5.66 -16.81
CA ILE A 90 2.48 5.89 -16.05
C ILE A 90 1.32 5.25 -16.81
N THR A 91 0.71 4.24 -16.20
CA THR A 91 -0.46 3.52 -16.74
C THR A 91 -1.70 3.66 -15.86
N GLY A 92 -1.53 4.04 -14.59
CA GLY A 92 -2.62 4.31 -13.64
C GLY A 92 -3.04 5.79 -13.60
N ASN A 93 -4.05 6.08 -12.77
CA ASN A 93 -4.50 7.44 -12.50
C ASN A 93 -3.68 8.04 -11.34
N ILE A 94 -2.65 8.82 -11.67
CA ILE A 94 -1.66 9.32 -10.70
C ILE A 94 -1.62 10.86 -10.74
N THR A 95 -1.74 11.48 -9.57
CA THR A 95 -1.38 12.88 -9.33
C THR A 95 -0.07 12.92 -8.55
N ILE A 96 0.88 13.75 -8.99
CA ILE A 96 2.14 13.98 -8.26
C ILE A 96 2.15 15.42 -7.74
N ASN A 97 2.10 15.58 -6.43
CA ASN A 97 2.22 16.87 -5.76
C ASN A 97 3.69 17.17 -5.51
N GLY A 98 4.24 18.13 -6.25
CA GLY A 98 5.65 18.47 -6.21
C GLY A 98 6.13 19.06 -4.88
N ASN A 99 5.30 19.81 -4.15
CA ASN A 99 5.64 20.39 -2.83
C ASN A 99 7.01 21.09 -2.75
N GLY A 100 7.46 21.75 -3.82
CA GLY A 100 8.78 22.42 -3.88
C GLY A 100 9.94 21.53 -4.37
N ALA A 101 9.70 20.21 -4.52
CA ALA A 101 10.71 19.27 -4.97
C ALA A 101 11.32 19.63 -6.32
N THR A 102 12.62 19.35 -6.44
CA THR A 102 13.36 19.47 -7.69
C THR A 102 13.70 18.09 -8.22
N LEU A 103 13.17 17.74 -9.40
CA LEU A 103 13.57 16.55 -10.15
C LEU A 103 14.71 16.92 -11.08
N MET A 104 15.88 16.31 -10.90
CA MET A 104 17.03 16.61 -11.75
C MET A 104 17.83 15.36 -12.11
N ARG A 105 18.61 15.48 -13.19
CA ARG A 105 19.65 14.50 -13.51
C ARG A 105 20.83 14.76 -12.59
N ASP A 106 21.39 13.69 -12.03
CA ASP A 106 22.60 13.82 -11.21
C ASP A 106 23.71 14.52 -12.01
N PRO A 107 24.18 15.71 -11.55
CA PRO A 107 25.16 16.50 -12.30
C PRO A 107 26.53 15.81 -12.41
N SER A 108 26.82 14.82 -11.56
CA SER A 108 28.09 14.09 -11.55
C SER A 108 28.26 13.15 -12.75
N LEU A 109 27.16 12.76 -13.40
CA LEU A 109 27.18 11.84 -14.55
C LEU A 109 27.49 12.52 -15.89
N GLY A 110 27.46 13.85 -15.92
CA GLY A 110 27.60 14.63 -17.15
C GLY A 110 26.52 14.31 -18.20
N GLN A 111 26.76 14.68 -19.45
CA GLN A 111 25.79 14.52 -20.54
C GLN A 111 25.76 13.11 -21.15
N ASN A 112 26.53 12.15 -20.61
CA ASN A 112 26.69 10.81 -21.18
C ASN A 112 25.54 9.85 -20.85
N THR A 113 24.66 10.19 -19.92
CA THR A 113 23.49 9.39 -19.55
C THR A 113 22.20 10.16 -19.82
N PRO A 114 21.87 10.47 -21.09
CA PRO A 114 20.68 11.25 -21.40
C PRO A 114 19.42 10.43 -21.16
N PHE A 115 18.50 10.99 -20.38
CA PHE A 115 17.14 10.51 -20.24
C PHE A 115 16.19 11.70 -20.02
N ARG A 116 14.93 11.49 -20.37
CA ARG A 116 13.84 12.45 -20.15
C ARG A 116 13.04 12.06 -18.90
N PHE A 117 12.15 12.94 -18.45
CA PHE A 117 11.23 12.64 -17.35
C PHE A 117 9.86 12.14 -17.84
N PHE A 118 9.45 12.53 -19.05
CA PHE A 118 8.18 12.20 -19.71
C PHE A 118 8.42 11.95 -21.20
#